data_AF-A0AAQ3UIP3-F1
#
_entry.id   AF-A0AAQ3UIP3-F1
#
_cell.length_a   1.000
_cell.length_b   1.000
_cell.length_c   1.000
_cell.angle_alpha   90.00
_cell.angle_beta   90.00
_cell.angle_gamma   90.00
#
_symmetry.space_group_name_H-M   'P 1'
#
loop_
_entity.id
_entity.type
_entity.pdbx_description
1 polymer ?
#
loop_
_entity_poly.entity_id
_entity_poly.type
_entity_poly.pdbx_seq_one_letter_code
_entity_poly.pdbx_strand_id
1 'polypeptide(L)'
;FLYVNLKIGEPAREYNLDVDTGSILTWVQCNVPTYRGDCKKWLQTHPYYELTPAKLVSRNDPLCQVLHPLPGGEKQCPYHINYVMGDSRGLLIHDKFTLPSSQHTFTFGCVYIYIYAAN
;
A
#
# COMPACT_ATOMS: atom_id res chain seq x y z
N PHE A 1 -7.30 14.92 -11.51
CA PHE A 1 -6.33 13.94 -10.99
C PHE A 1 -5.57 13.34 -12.16
N LEU A 2 -4.26 13.21 -12.02
CA LEU A 2 -3.37 12.54 -12.97
C LEU A 2 -3.09 11.14 -12.40
N TYR A 3 -3.18 10.09 -13.22
CA TYR A 3 -2.81 8.74 -12.81
C TYR A 3 -1.92 8.08 -13.86
N VAL A 4 -1.19 7.05 -13.43
CA VAL A 4 -0.37 6.20 -14.29
C VAL A 4 -0.80 4.74 -14.15
N ASN A 5 -0.64 3.98 -15.24
CA ASN A 5 -0.78 2.53 -15.20
C ASN A 5 0.58 1.90 -14.93
N LEU A 6 0.71 1.15 -13.84
CA LEU A 6 1.92 0.40 -13.51
C LEU A 6 1.60 -1.06 -13.32
N LYS A 7 2.54 -1.92 -13.73
CA LYS A 7 2.42 -3.36 -13.55
C LYS A 7 3.13 -3.79 -12.27
N ILE A 8 2.42 -4.47 -11.37
CA ILE A 8 2.91 -4.86 -10.04
C ILE A 8 2.74 -6.38 -9.86
N GLY A 9 3.74 -7.02 -9.26
CA GLY A 9 3.69 -8.41 -8.83
C GLY A 9 4.24 -9.44 -9.82
N GLU A 10 4.05 -10.71 -9.47
CA GLU A 10 4.46 -11.90 -10.22
C GLU A 10 3.32 -12.95 -10.15
N PRO A 11 2.57 -13.20 -11.24
CA PRO A 11 2.66 -12.52 -12.54
C PRO A 11 2.25 -11.04 -12.44
N ALA A 12 2.87 -10.21 -13.27
CA ALA A 12 2.64 -8.76 -13.24
C ALA A 12 1.21 -8.40 -13.67
N ARG A 13 0.51 -7.61 -12.85
CA ARG A 13 -0.86 -7.12 -13.09
C ARG A 13 -0.89 -5.60 -13.10
N GLU A 14 -1.76 -5.02 -13.91
CA GLU A 14 -1.87 -3.56 -14.07
C GLU A 14 -2.69 -2.94 -12.93
N TYR A 15 -2.28 -1.74 -12.50
CA TYR A 15 -2.94 -0.94 -11.47
C TYR A 15 -2.89 0.54 -11.86
N ASN A 16 -3.96 1.27 -11.54
CA ASN A 16 -4.01 2.73 -11.65
C ASN A 16 -3.47 3.32 -10.35
N LEU A 17 -2.43 4.15 -10.46
CA LEU A 17 -1.88 4.88 -9.32
C LEU A 17 -2.01 6.39 -9.57
N ASP A 18 -2.65 7.09 -8.63
CA ASP A 18 -2.73 8.54 -8.66
C ASP A 18 -1.34 9.13 -8.43
N VAL A 19 -0.97 10.12 -9.25
CA VAL A 19 0.28 10.87 -9.10
C VAL A 19 0.04 11.97 -8.07
N ASP A 20 0.40 11.67 -6.83
CA ASP A 20 0.30 12.57 -5.70
C ASP A 20 1.70 12.98 -5.22
N THR A 21 2.14 14.17 -5.63
CA THR A 21 3.43 14.74 -5.19
C THR A 21 3.40 15.25 -3.74
N GLY A 22 2.23 15.25 -3.10
CA GLY A 22 2.02 15.76 -1.74
C GLY A 22 2.10 14.68 -0.64
N SER A 23 2.27 13.40 -1.00
CA SER A 23 2.36 12.30 -0.05
C SER A 23 3.71 11.59 -0.04
N ILE A 24 3.96 10.85 1.04
CA ILE A 24 5.25 10.19 1.32
C ILE A 24 5.26 8.69 0.98
N LEU A 25 4.14 8.13 0.54
CA LEU A 25 3.98 6.70 0.31
C LEU A 25 2.99 6.44 -0.83
N THR A 26 3.40 5.59 -1.76
CA THR A 26 2.49 5.01 -2.75
C THR A 26 1.78 3.78 -2.19
N TRP A 27 0.52 3.57 -2.54
CA TRP A 27 -0.26 2.41 -2.06
C TRP A 27 -1.27 1.91 -3.10
N VAL A 28 -1.70 0.66 -2.96
CA VAL A 28 -2.77 0.04 -3.75
C VAL A 28 -3.81 -0.61 -2.85
N GLN A 29 -5.06 -0.64 -3.30
CA GLN A 29 -6.13 -1.34 -2.59
C GLN A 29 -5.89 -2.84 -2.57
N CYS A 30 -5.92 -3.39 -1.37
CA CYS A 30 -5.43 -4.73 -1.10
C CYS A 30 -6.51 -5.56 -0.42
N ASN A 31 -6.62 -6.82 -0.84
CA ASN A 31 -7.42 -7.77 -0.11
C ASN A 31 -6.58 -8.34 1.03
N VAL A 32 -6.81 -7.87 2.25
CA VAL A 32 -6.08 -8.35 3.44
C VAL A 32 -6.95 -9.39 4.15
N PRO A 33 -6.63 -10.70 4.06
CA PRO A 33 -7.53 -11.76 4.54
C PRO A 33 -7.82 -11.70 6.05
N THR A 34 -6.90 -11.10 6.81
CA THR A 34 -6.99 -10.98 8.28
C THR A 34 -7.81 -9.78 8.73
N TYR A 35 -8.11 -8.82 7.86
CA TYR A 35 -8.87 -7.63 8.23
C TYR A 35 -10.37 -7.83 7.92
N ARG A 36 -11.21 -7.78 8.96
CA ARG A 36 -12.67 -7.99 8.88
C ARG A 36 -13.51 -6.74 9.15
N GLY A 37 -12.89 -5.57 9.28
CA GLY A 37 -13.62 -4.32 9.52
C GLY A 37 -14.33 -3.81 8.26
N ASP A 38 -15.34 -2.95 8.46
CA ASP A 38 -16.07 -2.29 7.38
C ASP A 38 -15.18 -1.25 6.70
N CYS A 39 -14.50 -1.65 5.63
CA CYS A 39 -13.75 -0.73 4.79
C CYS A 39 -14.64 -0.20 3.68
N LYS A 40 -14.63 1.12 3.48
CA LYS A 40 -15.04 1.70 2.20
C LYS A 40 -14.05 1.26 1.14
N LYS A 41 -14.34 0.14 0.49
CA LYS A 41 -13.66 -0.30 -0.72
C LYS A 41 -14.04 0.65 -1.86
N TRP A 42 -13.04 1.25 -2.49
CA TRP A 42 -13.27 2.12 -3.63
C TRP A 42 -13.36 1.30 -4.90
N LEU A 43 -14.36 1.61 -5.72
CA LEU A 43 -14.46 1.05 -7.05
C LEU A 43 -13.18 1.37 -7.82
N GLN A 44 -12.56 0.33 -8.35
CA GLN A 44 -11.36 0.44 -9.16
C GLN A 44 -11.49 -0.47 -10.39
N THR A 45 -10.83 -0.07 -11.47
CA THR A 45 -10.86 -0.79 -12.75
C THR A 45 -10.16 -2.15 -12.65
N HIS A 46 -9.09 -2.22 -11.85
CA HIS A 46 -8.27 -3.41 -11.69
C HIS A 46 -8.65 -4.18 -10.43
N PRO A 47 -8.44 -5.51 -10.36
CA PRO A 47 -8.69 -6.29 -9.15
C PRO A 47 -7.88 -5.78 -7.95
N TYR A 48 -8.31 -6.10 -6.74
CA TYR A 48 -7.49 -5.82 -5.55
C TYR A 48 -6.14 -6.53 -5.64
N TYR A 49 -5.13 -5.91 -5.05
CA TYR A 49 -3.85 -6.57 -4.88
C TYR A 49 -3.98 -7.74 -3.91
N GLU A 50 -3.48 -8.90 -4.31
CA GLU A 50 -3.52 -10.13 -3.53
C GLU A 50 -2.24 -10.23 -2.69
N LEU A 51 -2.39 -9.97 -1.40
CA LEU A 51 -1.29 -10.04 -0.43
C LEU A 51 -0.89 -11.49 -0.17
N THR A 52 0.41 -11.77 -0.26
CA THR A 52 0.99 -13.01 0.24
C THR A 52 1.91 -12.74 1.43
N PRO A 53 1.99 -13.64 2.43
CA PRO A 53 2.80 -13.42 3.62
C PRO A 53 4.28 -13.14 3.34
N ALA A 54 4.82 -13.68 2.25
CA ALA A 54 6.23 -13.50 1.85
C ALA A 54 6.57 -12.07 1.44
N LYS A 55 5.58 -11.24 1.14
CA LYS A 55 5.78 -9.84 0.69
C LYS A 55 5.70 -8.84 1.83
N LEU A 56 5.33 -9.28 3.03
CA LEU A 56 5.19 -8.41 4.19
C LEU A 56 6.54 -7.84 4.62
N VAL A 57 6.58 -6.51 4.80
CA VAL A 57 7.74 -5.86 5.42
C VAL A 57 7.78 -6.21 6.90
N SER A 58 8.94 -6.68 7.35
CA SER A 58 9.19 -7.00 8.75
C SER A 58 9.20 -5.73 9.59
N ARG A 59 8.77 -5.82 10.85
CA ARG A 59 8.89 -4.71 11.80
C ARG A 59 10.33 -4.22 12.00
N ASN A 60 11.30 -5.11 11.83
CA ASN A 60 12.72 -4.80 11.98
C ASN A 60 13.35 -4.18 10.72
N ASP A 61 12.58 -4.02 9.64
CA ASP A 61 13.06 -3.35 8.43
C ASP A 61 13.40 -1.88 8.75
N PRO A 62 14.53 -1.34 8.26
CA PRO A 62 14.92 0.05 8.49
C PRO A 62 13.83 1.06 8.09
N LEU A 63 13.11 0.82 7.00
CA LEU A 63 12.00 1.70 6.58
C LEU A 63 10.86 1.65 7.60
N CYS A 64 10.59 0.47 8.16
CA CYS A 64 9.56 0.34 9.18
C CYS A 64 9.93 1.05 10.48
N GLN A 65 11.21 0.99 10.87
CA GLN A 65 11.71 1.68 12.07
C GLN A 65 11.61 3.20 11.95
N VAL A 66 11.80 3.74 10.74
CA VAL A 66 11.59 5.18 10.48
C VAL A 66 10.11 5.57 10.67
N LEU A 67 9.17 4.73 10.23
CA LEU A 67 7.74 4.98 10.42
C LEU A 67 7.28 4.75 11.86
N HIS A 68 7.90 3.81 12.58
CA HIS A 68 7.56 3.42 13.94
C HIS A 68 8.79 3.44 14.85
N PRO A 69 9.25 4.64 15.27
CA PRO A 69 10.48 4.80 16.03
C PRO A 69 10.42 4.18 17.43
N LEU A 70 9.22 3.98 17.97
CA LEU A 70 9.02 3.34 19.26
C LEU A 70 8.76 1.84 19.08
N PRO A 71 9.44 0.95 19.83
CA PRO A 71 9.23 -0.48 19.72
C PRO A 71 7.76 -0.85 19.99
N GLY A 72 7.22 -1.74 19.17
CA GLY A 72 5.86 -2.27 19.30
C GLY A 72 5.84 -3.79 19.18
N GLY A 73 4.69 -4.39 19.47
CA GLY A 73 4.51 -5.85 19.46
C GLY A 73 4.23 -6.44 18.08
N GLU A 74 4.11 -5.61 17.05
CA GLU A 74 3.77 -6.06 15.71
C GLU A 74 4.94 -6.78 15.04
N LYS A 75 4.67 -7.92 14.40
CA LYS A 75 5.66 -8.63 13.58
C LYS A 75 5.82 -8.02 12.19
N GLN A 76 4.77 -7.35 11.72
CA GLN A 76 4.67 -6.73 10.40
C GLN A 76 4.76 -5.22 10.54
N CYS A 77 4.94 -4.52 9.42
CA CYS A 77 4.97 -3.08 9.40
C CYS A 77 3.61 -2.46 9.00
N PRO A 78 2.75 -2.07 9.96
CA PRO A 78 1.58 -1.26 9.62
C PRO A 78 2.01 0.12 9.14
N TYR A 79 1.13 0.85 8.47
CA TYR A 79 1.31 2.28 8.26
C TYR A 79 -0.03 3.00 8.43
N HIS A 80 0.05 4.27 8.80
CA HIS A 80 -1.10 5.18 8.88
C HIS A 80 -0.65 6.54 8.37
N ILE A 81 -1.28 7.02 7.30
CA ILE A 81 -1.00 8.32 6.70
C ILE A 81 -2.26 9.15 6.72
N ASN A 82 -2.16 10.36 7.26
CA ASN A 82 -3.22 11.36 7.22
C ASN A 82 -3.00 12.27 6.02
N TYR A 83 -4.05 12.50 5.25
CA TYR A 83 -4.12 13.46 4.17
C TYR A 83 -4.96 14.66 4.63
N VAL A 84 -4.94 15.74 3.83
CA VAL A 84 -5.80 16.91 4.06
C VAL A 84 -7.28 16.50 4.10
N MET A 85 -7.68 15.53 3.28
CA MET A 85 -9.06 15.03 3.20
C MET A 85 -9.10 13.50 3.38
N GLY A 86 -8.75 13.03 4.57
CA GLY A 86 -8.89 11.62 4.94
C GLY A 86 -7.62 10.95 5.45
N ASP A 87 -7.66 9.64 5.59
CA ASP A 87 -6.52 8.82 6.00
C ASP A 87 -6.47 7.46 5.28
N SER A 88 -5.26 6.93 5.12
CA SER A 88 -5.01 5.57 4.63
C SER A 88 -4.28 4.72 5.67
N ARG A 89 -4.74 3.47 5.85
CA ARG A 89 -4.12 2.49 6.75
C ARG A 89 -3.94 1.15 6.06
N GLY A 90 -2.75 0.59 6.25
CA GLY A 90 -2.34 -0.60 5.54
C GLY A 90 -1.14 -1.29 6.18
N LEU A 91 -0.59 -2.23 5.43
CA LEU A 91 0.71 -2.86 5.71
C LEU A 91 1.70 -2.43 4.64
N LEU A 92 2.94 -2.16 5.03
CA LEU A 92 4.01 -2.07 4.04
C LEU A 92 4.34 -3.45 3.50
N ILE A 93 4.56 -3.50 2.19
CA ILE A 93 4.97 -4.69 1.46
C ILE A 93 6.09 -4.37 0.47
N HIS A 94 6.85 -5.41 0.10
CA HIS A 94 7.79 -5.37 -1.02
C HIS A 94 7.28 -6.23 -2.16
N ASP A 95 7.25 -5.66 -3.36
CA ASP A 95 6.98 -6.42 -4.58
C ASP A 95 7.59 -5.72 -5.79
N LYS A 96 7.60 -6.44 -6.92
CA LYS A 96 8.15 -6.00 -8.18
C LYS A 96 7.20 -5.04 -8.89
N PHE A 97 7.73 -3.89 -9.30
CA PHE A 97 7.13 -3.04 -10.31
C PHE A 97 7.83 -3.33 -11.64
N THR A 98 7.04 -3.60 -12.67
CA THR A 98 7.51 -3.82 -14.03
C THR A 98 7.33 -2.53 -14.83
N LEU A 99 8.44 -1.88 -15.11
CA LEU A 99 8.54 -0.67 -15.92
C LEU A 99 8.88 -1.06 -17.38
N PRO A 100 8.75 -0.15 -18.36
CA PRO A 100 8.97 -0.47 -19.78
C PRO A 100 10.33 -1.10 -20.10
N SER A 101 11.37 -0.81 -19.31
CA SER A 101 12.74 -1.26 -19.59
C SER A 101 13.41 -2.01 -18.44
N SER A 102 12.71 -2.20 -17.32
CA SER A 102 13.29 -2.84 -16.14
C SER A 102 12.23 -3.34 -15.17
N GLN A 103 12.64 -4.20 -14.25
CA GLN A 103 11.84 -4.62 -13.11
C GLN A 103 12.61 -4.29 -11.84
N HIS A 104 11.93 -3.65 -10.88
CA HIS A 104 12.52 -3.25 -9.62
C HIS A 104 11.59 -3.60 -8.47
N THR A 105 12.15 -4.05 -7.36
CA THR A 105 11.40 -4.27 -6.12
C THR A 105 11.29 -2.94 -5.39
N PHE A 106 10.06 -2.55 -5.05
CA PHE A 106 9.79 -1.36 -4.26
C PHE A 106 9.00 -1.69 -3.00
N THR A 107 9.13 -0.83 -2.00
CA THR A 107 8.28 -0.82 -0.81
C THR A 107 7.08 0.08 -1.04
N PHE A 108 5.88 -0.41 -0.77
CA PHE A 108 4.64 0.34 -0.93
C PHE A 108 3.55 -0.15 0.02
N GLY A 109 2.46 0.60 0.11
CA GLY A 109 1.32 0.24 0.96
C GLY A 109 0.35 -0.73 0.29
N CYS A 110 0.01 -1.82 0.99
CA CYS A 110 -1.19 -2.61 0.75
C CYS A 110 -2.27 -2.06 1.70
N VAL A 111 -3.15 -1.19 1.16
CA VAL A 111 -4.16 -0.50 1.96
C VAL A 111 -5.37 -1.41 2.19
N TYR A 112 -5.85 -1.46 3.44
CA TYR A 112 -7.13 -2.08 3.76
C TYR A 112 -8.18 -1.04 4.17
N ILE A 113 -7.81 0.08 4.79
CA ILE A 113 -8.74 1.19 5.13
C ILE A 113 -8.35 2.47 4.40
N TYR A 114 -9.32 3.09 3.72
CA TYR A 114 -9.21 4.47 3.25
C TYR A 114 -10.49 5.23 3.61
N ILE A 115 -10.36 6.30 4.40
CA ILE A 115 -11.49 7.08 4.92
C ILE A 115 -11.32 8.50 4.40
N TYR A 116 -12.29 9.02 3.66
CA TYR A 116 -12.38 10.48 3.46
C TYR A 116 -12.92 11.11 4.73
N ALA A 117 -12.32 12.23 5.15
CA ALA A 117 -12.96 13.08 6.15
C ALA A 117 -14.34 13.49 5.62
N ALA A 118 -15.40 13.04 6.27
CA ALA A 118 -16.73 13.55 6.01
C ALA A 118 -16.78 14.99 6.51
N ASN A 119 -17.17 15.93 5.65
CA ASN A 119 -17.64 17.23 6.10
C ASN A 119 -18.98 17.07 6.82
#